data_AF-A0A942MQW0-F1
#
_entry.id   AF-A0A942MQW0-F1
#
_cell.length_a   1.000
_cell.length_b   1.000
_cell.length_c   1.000
_cell.angle_alpha   90.00
_cell.angle_beta   90.00
_cell.angle_gamma   90.00
#
_symmetry.space_group_name_H-M   'P 1'
#
loop_
_entity.id
_entity.type
_entity.pdbx_description
1 polymer ?
#
loop_
_entity_poly.entity_id
_entity_poly.type
_entity_poly.pdbx_seq_one_letter_code
_entity_poly.pdbx_strand_id
1 'polypeptide(L)'
;MKRLVKKVRSILSGNKGFSLLELVVVLAIMGFLVAMIAPRLAGVVAGAGRSVDDSNMQRLATTTALFNERLGRLPSGMTNLIVEEGDEIYSIPNFSNNDPTDGKEIFSAELEEVLPLRLHYLSDDEATELRRMGVTKVRNLNPSIAMDEKYVGPESTQPHLQEVEVAEGVAVLMIGAGFDLGFGWEHDINTSDSIVDPDLFFRIVLGFGKDNELITSGQLQGSAVSPRGGNNDNYIYNNYLLVLPRLAATVNGEYDREIPIFSVDVSNENGEVKVVSLEEAQPSHNFAVVSPEGVIYPKAALWLINSIEEG
;
A
#
# COMPACT_ATOMS: atom_id res chain seq x y z
N MET A 1 -49.88 -11.19 53.28
CA MET A 1 -49.11 -12.06 52.35
C MET A 1 -49.95 -12.80 51.30
N LYS A 2 -51.07 -13.45 51.62
CA LYS A 2 -51.84 -14.28 50.65
C LYS A 2 -52.45 -13.53 49.44
N ARG A 3 -52.69 -12.21 49.53
CA ARG A 3 -53.25 -11.40 48.43
C ARG A 3 -52.21 -10.98 47.37
N LEU A 4 -50.94 -10.83 47.74
CA LEU A 4 -49.85 -10.49 46.82
C LEU A 4 -49.51 -11.66 45.90
N VAL A 5 -49.46 -12.88 46.44
CA VAL A 5 -49.17 -14.12 45.69
C VAL A 5 -50.22 -14.41 44.61
N LYS A 6 -51.50 -14.10 44.87
CA LYS A 6 -52.60 -14.31 43.91
C LYS A 6 -52.52 -13.34 42.72
N LYS A 7 -51.97 -12.14 42.91
CA LYS A 7 -51.82 -11.09 41.88
C LYS A 7 -50.63 -11.36 40.96
N VAL A 8 -49.56 -11.97 41.47
CA VAL A 8 -48.42 -12.44 40.65
C VAL A 8 -48.82 -13.62 39.76
N ARG A 9 -49.64 -14.54 40.28
CA ARG A 9 -50.11 -15.72 39.54
C ARG A 9 -51.02 -15.36 38.34
N SER A 10 -51.78 -14.26 38.42
CA SER A 10 -52.62 -13.81 37.29
C SER A 10 -51.84 -13.10 36.19
N ILE A 11 -50.65 -12.59 36.48
CA ILE A 11 -49.74 -11.99 35.49
C ILE A 11 -49.02 -13.10 34.70
N LEU A 12 -48.65 -14.20 35.36
CA LEU A 12 -48.05 -15.38 34.72
C LEU A 12 -49.06 -16.28 33.98
N SER A 13 -50.35 -16.23 34.32
CA SER A 13 -51.39 -17.07 33.70
C SER A 13 -52.02 -16.45 32.44
N GLY A 14 -51.53 -15.28 31.99
CA GLY A 14 -52.04 -14.57 30.81
C GLY A 14 -51.23 -14.77 29.54
N ASN A 15 -50.01 -15.31 29.64
CA ASN A 15 -49.18 -15.58 28.48
C ASN A 15 -49.39 -17.04 28.06
N LYS A 16 -50.19 -17.25 27.00
CA LYS A 16 -50.13 -18.49 26.22
C LYS A 16 -48.68 -18.64 25.76
N GLY A 17 -47.91 -19.45 26.48
CA GLY A 17 -46.50 -19.66 26.22
C GLY A 17 -46.32 -20.19 24.80
N PHE A 18 -45.31 -19.65 24.12
CA PHE A 18 -44.85 -20.09 22.81
C PHE A 18 -44.82 -21.62 22.76
N SER A 19 -45.49 -22.23 21.78
CA SER A 19 -45.43 -23.68 21.60
C SER A 19 -44.02 -24.09 21.22
N LEU A 20 -43.55 -25.22 21.74
CA LEU A 20 -42.26 -25.80 21.38
C LEU A 20 -42.19 -26.06 19.86
N LEU A 21 -43.33 -26.42 19.27
CA LEU A 21 -43.48 -26.63 17.82
C LEU A 21 -43.35 -25.33 17.02
N GLU A 22 -43.89 -24.21 17.53
CA GLU A 22 -43.76 -22.90 16.86
C GLU A 22 -42.30 -22.46 16.82
N LEU A 23 -41.54 -22.67 17.90
CA LEU A 23 -40.11 -22.36 17.93
C LEU A 23 -39.32 -23.21 16.92
N VAL A 24 -39.60 -24.51 16.85
CA VAL A 24 -38.90 -25.43 15.93
C VAL A 24 -39.17 -25.07 14.46
N VAL A 25 -40.42 -24.74 14.11
CA VAL A 25 -40.76 -24.33 12.75
C VAL A 25 -40.08 -23.00 12.39
N VAL A 26 -40.02 -22.03 13.30
CA VAL A 26 -39.32 -20.76 13.07
C VAL A 26 -37.82 -20.98 12.87
N LEU A 27 -37.17 -21.80 13.71
CA LEU A 27 -35.75 -22.13 13.57
C LEU A 27 -35.48 -22.89 12.26
N ALA A 28 -36.37 -23.78 11.85
CA ALA A 28 -36.26 -24.48 10.57
C ALA A 28 -36.35 -23.50 9.38
N ILE A 29 -37.33 -22.60 9.37
CA ILE A 29 -37.49 -21.59 8.30
C ILE A 29 -36.29 -20.62 8.30
N MET A 30 -35.85 -20.13 9.47
CA MET A 30 -34.66 -19.28 9.56
C MET A 30 -33.40 -20.01 9.08
N GLY A 31 -33.24 -21.28 9.41
CA GLY A 31 -32.13 -22.11 8.92
C GLY A 31 -32.11 -22.22 7.40
N PHE A 32 -33.27 -22.48 6.78
CA PHE A 32 -33.41 -22.50 5.32
C PHE A 32 -33.11 -21.15 4.67
N LEU A 33 -33.62 -20.05 5.26
CA LEU A 33 -33.37 -18.70 4.76
C LEU A 33 -31.89 -18.33 4.83
N VAL A 34 -31.23 -18.58 5.96
CA VAL A 34 -29.79 -18.32 6.14
C VAL A 34 -28.98 -19.17 5.17
N ALA A 35 -29.29 -20.46 5.02
CA ALA A 35 -28.59 -21.35 4.08
C ALA A 35 -28.68 -20.88 2.62
N MET A 36 -29.82 -20.30 2.21
CA MET A 36 -30.00 -19.77 0.85
C MET A 36 -29.33 -18.39 0.64
N ILE A 37 -29.34 -17.53 1.66
CA ILE A 37 -28.85 -16.14 1.57
C ILE A 37 -27.33 -16.05 1.79
N ALA A 38 -26.76 -16.88 2.68
CA ALA A 38 -25.35 -16.78 3.07
C ALA A 38 -24.37 -16.83 1.88
N PRO A 39 -24.50 -17.71 0.88
CA PRO A 39 -23.58 -17.72 -0.27
C PRO A 39 -23.63 -16.44 -1.09
N ARG A 40 -24.82 -15.82 -1.23
CA ARG A 40 -24.99 -14.56 -1.97
C ARG A 40 -24.37 -13.39 -1.22
N LEU A 41 -24.56 -13.34 0.11
CA LEU A 41 -24.02 -12.26 0.93
C LEU A 41 -22.49 -12.29 0.96
N ALA A 42 -21.88 -13.48 1.02
CA ALA A 42 -20.42 -13.64 0.95
C ALA A 42 -19.83 -13.08 -0.36
N GLY A 43 -20.46 -13.37 -1.51
CA GLY A 43 -20.02 -12.83 -2.81
C GLY A 43 -20.14 -11.31 -2.94
N VAL A 44 -21.18 -10.72 -2.36
CA VAL A 44 -21.38 -9.25 -2.36
C VAL A 44 -20.32 -8.54 -1.51
N VAL A 45 -19.93 -9.10 -0.36
CA VAL A 45 -18.89 -8.52 0.50
C VAL A 45 -17.52 -8.53 -0.18
N ALA A 46 -17.16 -9.62 -0.86
CA ALA A 46 -15.88 -9.72 -1.58
C ALA A 46 -15.78 -8.73 -2.77
N GLY A 47 -16.87 -8.54 -3.52
CA GLY A 47 -16.93 -7.54 -4.60
C GLY A 47 -16.92 -6.10 -4.09
N ALA A 48 -17.53 -5.86 -2.92
CA ALA A 48 -17.55 -4.53 -2.30
C ALA A 48 -16.16 -4.05 -1.89
N GLY A 49 -15.28 -4.93 -1.37
CA GLY A 49 -13.92 -4.57 -1.00
C GLY A 49 -13.13 -3.95 -2.16
N ARG A 50 -13.12 -4.63 -3.32
CA ARG A 50 -12.43 -4.12 -4.53
C ARG A 50 -13.00 -2.79 -5.03
N SER A 51 -14.33 -2.66 -5.07
CA SER A 51 -14.96 -1.40 -5.49
C SER A 51 -14.65 -0.24 -4.54
N VAL A 52 -14.49 -0.52 -3.24
CA VAL A 52 -14.08 0.48 -2.25
C VAL A 52 -12.62 0.85 -2.44
N ASP A 53 -11.73 -0.12 -2.71
CA ASP A 53 -10.33 0.15 -3.04
C ASP A 53 -10.18 1.06 -4.26
N ASP A 54 -10.84 0.71 -5.36
CA ASP A 54 -10.83 1.51 -6.58
C ASP A 54 -11.32 2.95 -6.30
N SER A 55 -12.40 3.08 -5.53
CA SER A 55 -12.94 4.39 -5.14
C SER A 55 -11.98 5.17 -4.26
N ASN A 56 -11.28 4.51 -3.33
CA ASN A 56 -10.32 5.13 -2.42
C ASN A 56 -9.07 5.58 -3.17
N MET A 57 -8.50 4.73 -4.03
CA MET A 57 -7.36 5.08 -4.89
C MET A 57 -7.69 6.26 -5.80
N GLN A 58 -8.88 6.26 -6.43
CA GLN A 58 -9.32 7.37 -7.25
C GLN A 58 -9.46 8.68 -6.45
N ARG A 59 -10.00 8.61 -5.23
CA ARG A 59 -10.10 9.77 -4.32
C ARG A 59 -8.73 10.27 -3.90
N LEU A 60 -7.81 9.38 -3.54
CA LEU A 60 -6.42 9.72 -3.20
C LEU A 60 -5.72 10.40 -4.36
N ALA A 61 -5.79 9.83 -5.56
CA ALA A 61 -5.17 10.38 -6.75
C ALA A 61 -5.73 11.78 -7.07
N THR A 62 -7.07 11.93 -7.06
CA THR A 62 -7.74 13.22 -7.34
C THR A 62 -7.41 14.26 -6.27
N THR A 63 -7.43 13.90 -4.99
CA THR A 63 -7.18 14.84 -3.89
C THR A 63 -5.72 15.29 -3.89
N THR A 64 -4.80 14.35 -4.14
CA THR A 64 -3.37 14.65 -4.27
C THR A 64 -3.10 15.55 -5.48
N ALA A 65 -3.80 15.32 -6.61
CA ALA A 65 -3.66 16.16 -7.80
C ALA A 65 -4.13 17.58 -7.53
N LEU A 66 -5.31 17.73 -6.91
CA LEU A 66 -5.84 19.04 -6.54
C LEU A 66 -4.95 19.76 -5.52
N PHE A 67 -4.34 19.02 -4.60
CA PHE A 67 -3.39 19.57 -3.65
C PHE A 67 -2.14 20.09 -4.36
N ASN A 68 -1.58 19.28 -5.27
CA ASN A 68 -0.42 19.65 -6.08
C ASN A 68 -0.70 20.85 -6.98
N GLU A 69 -1.86 20.91 -7.62
CA GLU A 69 -2.28 22.05 -8.46
C GLU A 69 -2.40 23.34 -7.64
N ARG A 70 -2.95 23.26 -6.42
CA ARG A 70 -3.17 24.44 -5.57
C ARG A 70 -1.90 24.97 -4.92
N LEU A 71 -1.03 24.08 -4.46
CA LEU A 71 0.12 24.44 -3.63
C LEU A 71 1.46 24.28 -4.36
N GLY A 72 1.47 23.71 -5.57
CA GLY A 72 2.68 23.46 -6.35
C GLY A 72 3.61 22.40 -5.75
N ARG A 73 3.12 21.61 -4.79
CA ARG A 73 3.93 20.63 -4.03
C ARG A 73 3.10 19.40 -3.66
N LEU A 74 3.77 18.32 -3.31
CA LEU A 74 3.15 17.11 -2.78
C LEU A 74 2.83 17.24 -1.27
N PRO A 75 1.90 16.41 -0.76
CA PRO A 75 1.59 16.37 0.66
C PRO A 75 2.79 15.97 1.52
N SER A 76 2.92 16.59 2.68
CA SER A 76 3.91 16.20 3.69
C SER A 76 3.41 15.06 4.59
N GLY A 77 4.28 14.53 5.46
CA GLY A 77 3.92 13.48 6.42
C GLY A 77 3.79 12.09 5.77
N MET A 78 4.59 11.84 4.73
CA MET A 78 4.66 10.54 4.07
C MET A 78 5.47 9.54 4.91
N THR A 79 5.12 8.26 4.79
CA THR A 79 5.88 7.16 5.40
C THR A 79 6.95 6.68 4.42
N ASN A 80 8.20 6.62 4.88
CA ASN A 80 9.30 6.00 4.16
C ASN A 80 9.31 4.50 4.47
N LEU A 81 9.31 3.66 3.45
CA LEU A 81 8.98 2.24 3.54
C LEU A 81 10.22 1.38 3.81
N ILE A 82 11.10 1.85 4.69
CA ILE A 82 12.38 1.21 4.99
C ILE A 82 12.51 0.84 6.47
N VAL A 83 13.49 0.00 6.78
CA VAL A 83 13.96 -0.27 8.13
C VAL A 83 15.32 0.39 8.32
N GLU A 84 15.47 1.20 9.34
CA GLU A 84 16.76 1.74 9.76
C GLU A 84 17.38 0.79 10.80
N GLU A 85 18.46 0.12 10.42
CA GLU A 85 19.18 -0.82 11.29
C GLU A 85 20.15 -0.11 12.23
N GLY A 86 20.43 1.17 11.97
CA GLY A 86 21.33 2.04 12.74
C GLY A 86 22.52 2.50 11.90
N ASP A 87 23.23 3.53 12.35
CA ASP A 87 24.40 4.10 11.66
C ASP A 87 24.15 4.40 10.17
N GLU A 88 22.95 4.91 9.83
CA GLU A 88 22.53 5.23 8.45
C GLU A 88 22.51 4.01 7.50
N ILE A 89 22.42 2.81 8.07
CA ILE A 89 22.22 1.56 7.34
C ILE A 89 20.72 1.30 7.25
N TYR A 90 20.26 1.04 6.03
CA TYR A 90 18.86 0.77 5.75
C TYR A 90 18.65 -0.56 5.06
N SER A 91 17.50 -1.16 5.26
CA SER A 91 17.07 -2.37 4.57
C SER A 91 15.61 -2.33 4.17
N ILE A 92 15.26 -3.16 3.20
CA ILE A 92 13.88 -3.33 2.74
C ILE A 92 13.15 -4.23 3.75
N PRO A 93 11.96 -3.82 4.25
CA PRO A 93 11.12 -4.70 5.04
C PRO A 93 10.76 -5.98 4.28
N ASN A 94 10.49 -7.05 5.02
CA ASN A 94 10.16 -8.34 4.43
C ASN A 94 8.77 -8.37 3.77
N PHE A 95 8.67 -9.19 2.73
CA PHE A 95 7.44 -9.53 2.04
C PHE A 95 6.86 -10.82 2.62
N SER A 96 5.53 -10.92 2.64
CA SER A 96 4.81 -12.05 3.19
C SER A 96 5.05 -13.31 2.37
N ASN A 97 5.37 -14.41 3.03
CA ASN A 97 5.44 -15.74 2.41
C ASN A 97 4.06 -16.43 2.29
N ASN A 98 2.97 -15.75 2.70
CA ASN A 98 1.60 -16.24 2.78
C ASN A 98 1.37 -17.40 3.78
N ASP A 99 2.24 -17.55 4.78
CA ASP A 99 2.07 -18.48 5.90
C ASP A 99 1.59 -17.75 7.16
N PRO A 100 0.29 -17.84 7.54
CA PRO A 100 -0.22 -17.16 8.73
C PRO A 100 0.28 -17.76 10.06
N THR A 101 1.10 -18.82 10.03
CA THR A 101 1.52 -19.57 11.22
C THR A 101 2.86 -19.15 11.81
N ASP A 102 3.72 -18.48 11.05
CA ASP A 102 5.05 -18.06 11.51
C ASP A 102 5.08 -16.61 12.02
N GLY A 103 4.08 -15.80 11.69
CA GLY A 103 3.95 -14.43 12.14
C GLY A 103 3.31 -13.57 11.08
N LYS A 104 3.54 -12.26 11.14
CA LYS A 104 3.16 -11.32 10.10
C LYS A 104 4.40 -10.59 9.60
N GLU A 105 4.59 -10.58 8.28
CA GLU A 105 5.58 -9.75 7.62
C GLU A 105 5.05 -8.34 7.34
N ILE A 106 5.84 -7.49 6.68
CA ILE A 106 5.44 -6.10 6.43
C ILE A 106 4.59 -5.96 5.18
N PHE A 107 5.12 -6.38 4.04
CA PHE A 107 4.45 -6.21 2.75
C PHE A 107 3.71 -7.46 2.32
N SER A 108 2.74 -7.31 1.42
CA SER A 108 2.06 -8.46 0.84
C SER A 108 2.95 -9.19 -0.17
N ALA A 109 2.70 -10.48 -0.39
CA ALA A 109 3.40 -11.26 -1.42
C ALA A 109 3.17 -10.69 -2.82
N GLU A 110 1.94 -10.26 -3.10
CA GLU A 110 1.56 -9.70 -4.41
C GLU A 110 2.31 -8.41 -4.73
N LEU A 111 2.66 -7.61 -3.72
CA LEU A 111 3.45 -6.40 -3.92
C LEU A 111 4.82 -6.73 -4.51
N GLU A 112 5.48 -7.77 -3.98
CA GLU A 112 6.78 -8.26 -4.46
C GLU A 112 6.70 -8.69 -5.93
N GLU A 113 5.64 -9.41 -6.30
CA GLU A 113 5.46 -9.95 -7.65
C GLU A 113 5.28 -8.86 -8.72
N VAL A 114 4.69 -7.73 -8.36
CA VAL A 114 4.22 -6.74 -9.34
C VAL A 114 4.92 -5.39 -9.28
N LEU A 115 5.53 -5.06 -8.14
CA LEU A 115 6.34 -3.87 -7.93
C LEU A 115 7.71 -4.31 -7.39
N PRO A 116 8.71 -4.52 -8.26
CA PRO A 116 10.06 -4.85 -7.83
C PRO A 116 10.65 -3.66 -7.06
N LEU A 117 10.68 -3.71 -5.74
CA LEU A 117 11.21 -2.64 -4.90
C LEU A 117 12.69 -2.87 -4.63
N ARG A 118 13.50 -1.82 -4.79
CA ARG A 118 14.92 -1.81 -4.46
C ARG A 118 15.25 -0.64 -3.54
N LEU A 119 16.28 -0.83 -2.73
CA LEU A 119 16.76 0.21 -1.83
C LEU A 119 17.54 1.24 -2.65
N HIS A 120 17.27 2.53 -2.42
CA HIS A 120 17.91 3.61 -3.12
C HIS A 120 18.33 4.71 -2.14
N TYR A 121 19.63 4.94 -2.01
CA TYR A 121 20.18 6.01 -1.20
C TYR A 121 20.15 7.33 -1.96
N LEU A 122 19.45 8.32 -1.44
CA LEU A 122 19.30 9.61 -2.11
C LEU A 122 20.64 10.32 -2.28
N SER A 123 20.88 10.88 -3.47
CA SER A 123 21.90 11.91 -3.68
C SER A 123 21.46 13.26 -3.11
N ASP A 124 22.39 14.21 -2.94
CA ASP A 124 22.04 15.57 -2.50
C ASP A 124 21.09 16.29 -3.48
N ASP A 125 21.25 16.04 -4.79
CA ASP A 125 20.38 16.59 -5.82
C ASP A 125 18.97 16.02 -5.76
N GLU A 126 18.82 14.70 -5.60
CA GLU A 126 17.52 14.05 -5.41
C GLU A 126 16.83 14.53 -4.13
N ALA A 127 17.57 14.60 -3.02
CA ALA A 127 17.05 15.12 -1.77
C ALA A 127 16.63 16.59 -1.89
N THR A 128 17.38 17.40 -2.65
CA THR A 128 17.03 18.80 -2.93
C THR A 128 15.79 18.92 -3.79
N GLU A 129 15.66 18.08 -4.83
CA GLU A 129 14.47 18.05 -5.69
C GLU A 129 13.21 17.64 -4.91
N LEU A 130 13.29 16.58 -4.09
CA LEU A 130 12.21 16.14 -3.22
C LEU A 130 11.76 17.24 -2.24
N ARG A 131 12.71 17.94 -1.62
CA ARG A 131 12.42 19.07 -0.74
C ARG A 131 11.72 20.21 -1.49
N ARG A 132 12.12 20.51 -2.72
CA ARG A 132 11.44 21.50 -3.59
C ARG A 132 10.01 21.07 -3.94
N MET A 133 9.79 19.76 -4.08
CA MET A 133 8.46 19.18 -4.24
C MET A 133 7.65 19.11 -2.95
N GLY A 134 8.17 19.61 -1.83
CA GLY A 134 7.47 19.67 -0.53
C GLY A 134 7.66 18.46 0.38
N VAL A 135 8.36 17.42 -0.09
CA VAL A 135 8.71 16.25 0.71
C VAL A 135 9.99 16.58 1.48
N THR A 136 9.83 17.32 2.58
CA THR A 136 10.96 17.80 3.40
C THR A 136 11.35 16.84 4.51
N LYS A 137 10.36 16.09 5.01
CA LYS A 137 10.53 15.07 6.03
C LYS A 137 9.67 13.88 5.71
N VAL A 138 10.19 12.71 6.04
CA VAL A 138 9.51 11.43 5.91
C VAL A 138 9.55 10.69 7.24
N ARG A 139 8.67 9.72 7.43
CA ARG A 139 8.63 8.90 8.64
C ARG A 139 9.08 7.49 8.32
N ASN A 140 10.26 7.10 8.79
CA ASN A 140 10.80 5.77 8.57
C ASN A 140 9.89 4.72 9.21
N LEU A 141 9.47 3.73 8.44
CA LEU A 141 8.50 2.73 8.87
C LEU A 141 9.01 2.03 10.12
N ASN A 142 10.27 1.59 10.15
CA ASN A 142 10.92 0.99 11.32
C ASN A 142 9.96 0.01 12.05
N PRO A 143 9.58 -1.08 11.36
CA PRO A 143 8.67 -2.07 11.92
C PRO A 143 9.28 -2.69 13.18
N SER A 144 8.40 -3.02 14.13
CA SER A 144 8.80 -3.63 15.39
C SER A 144 7.63 -4.38 16.00
N ILE A 145 7.93 -5.27 16.95
CA ILE A 145 6.93 -5.99 17.74
C ILE A 145 6.01 -5.07 18.56
N ALA A 146 6.40 -3.80 18.75
CA ALA A 146 5.55 -2.79 19.40
C ALA A 146 4.39 -2.34 18.50
N MET A 147 4.49 -2.55 17.18
CA MET A 147 3.43 -2.27 16.21
C MET A 147 2.38 -3.39 16.16
N ASP A 148 2.85 -4.65 16.08
CA ASP A 148 2.02 -5.87 16.14
C ASP A 148 2.85 -6.97 16.83
N GLU A 149 2.31 -7.61 17.85
CA GLU A 149 3.01 -8.65 18.62
C GLU A 149 3.35 -9.89 17.77
N LYS A 150 2.66 -10.08 16.63
CA LYS A 150 2.94 -11.15 15.66
C LYS A 150 3.99 -10.77 14.63
N TYR A 151 4.54 -9.55 14.66
CA TYR A 151 5.52 -9.11 13.68
C TYR A 151 6.74 -10.05 13.65
N VAL A 152 7.11 -10.45 12.44
CA VAL A 152 8.34 -11.17 12.15
C VAL A 152 9.06 -10.45 11.02
N GLY A 153 10.33 -10.14 11.21
CA GLY A 153 11.16 -9.45 10.21
C GLY A 153 12.36 -8.75 10.86
N PRO A 154 13.11 -7.96 10.08
CA PRO A 154 14.25 -7.20 10.60
C PRO A 154 13.80 -6.18 11.66
N GLU A 155 14.40 -6.24 12.84
CA GLU A 155 14.13 -5.26 13.90
C GLU A 155 14.92 -3.98 13.67
N SER A 156 14.23 -2.84 13.69
CA SER A 156 14.89 -1.53 13.69
C SER A 156 15.50 -1.22 15.05
N THR A 157 16.66 -0.57 15.05
CA THR A 157 17.24 0.02 16.28
C THR A 157 16.60 1.37 16.62
N GLN A 158 15.78 1.90 15.72
CA GLN A 158 15.11 3.18 15.83
C GLN A 158 13.62 3.06 16.14
N PRO A 159 12.98 4.13 16.69
CA PRO A 159 11.55 4.14 16.91
C PRO A 159 10.73 4.01 15.61
N HIS A 160 9.60 3.30 15.73
CA HIS A 160 8.58 3.21 14.68
C HIS A 160 8.06 4.59 14.28
N LEU A 161 7.98 4.86 12.96
CA LEU A 161 7.56 6.15 12.38
C LEU A 161 8.38 7.34 12.87
N GLN A 162 9.68 7.14 13.14
CA GLN A 162 10.60 8.23 13.43
C GLN A 162 10.66 9.19 12.23
N GLU A 163 10.50 10.48 12.52
CA GLU A 163 10.63 11.54 11.53
C GLU A 163 12.10 11.78 11.20
N VAL A 164 12.43 11.73 9.91
CA VAL A 164 13.76 11.94 9.36
C VAL A 164 13.67 13.02 8.28
N GLU A 165 14.68 13.90 8.24
CA GLU A 165 14.77 14.92 7.20
C GLU A 165 15.24 14.29 5.89
N VAL A 166 14.67 14.73 4.77
CA VAL A 166 15.10 14.26 3.45
C VAL A 166 16.45 14.91 3.12
N ALA A 167 17.50 14.10 3.13
CA ALA A 167 18.89 14.51 2.92
C ALA A 167 19.65 13.44 2.11
N GLU A 168 20.85 13.81 1.64
CA GLU A 168 21.79 12.86 1.05
C GLU A 168 22.05 11.68 2.00
N GLY A 169 22.14 10.46 1.45
CA GLY A 169 22.41 9.25 2.23
C GLY A 169 21.19 8.66 2.94
N VAL A 170 20.04 9.34 2.96
CA VAL A 170 18.79 8.72 3.43
C VAL A 170 18.28 7.75 2.37
N ALA A 171 18.03 6.50 2.75
CA ALA A 171 17.48 5.51 1.82
C ALA A 171 15.96 5.61 1.69
N VAL A 172 15.47 5.32 0.48
CA VAL A 172 14.06 5.18 0.12
C VAL A 172 13.87 3.92 -0.72
N LEU A 173 12.63 3.47 -0.88
CA LEU A 173 12.34 2.41 -1.85
C LEU A 173 12.07 3.02 -3.23
N MET A 174 12.65 2.42 -4.26
CA MET A 174 12.47 2.78 -5.66
C MET A 174 12.04 1.54 -6.47
N ILE A 175 11.23 1.75 -7.51
CA ILE A 175 10.70 0.67 -8.34
C ILE A 175 11.68 0.31 -9.46
N GLY A 176 11.93 -0.98 -9.63
CA GLY A 176 12.75 -1.59 -10.68
C GLY A 176 14.24 -1.53 -10.40
N ALA A 177 14.73 -0.44 -9.84
CA ALA A 177 16.14 -0.24 -9.58
C ALA A 177 16.37 0.62 -8.35
N GLY A 178 17.57 0.55 -7.79
CA GLY A 178 18.01 1.37 -6.68
C GLY A 178 19.53 1.51 -6.65
N PHE A 179 20.02 2.55 -5.98
CA PHE A 179 21.45 2.80 -5.85
C PHE A 179 21.87 2.51 -4.41
N ASP A 180 22.78 1.56 -4.22
CA ASP A 180 23.34 1.18 -2.92
C ASP A 180 24.76 1.73 -2.73
N LEU A 181 25.04 2.22 -1.53
CA LEU A 181 26.32 2.79 -1.15
C LEU A 181 27.41 1.71 -1.15
N GLY A 182 28.20 1.69 -2.22
CA GLY A 182 29.34 0.78 -2.40
C GLY A 182 29.13 -0.32 -3.43
N PHE A 183 27.89 -0.59 -3.82
CA PHE A 183 27.55 -1.53 -4.91
C PHE A 183 27.12 -0.83 -6.20
N GLY A 184 26.69 0.43 -6.11
CA GLY A 184 26.22 1.19 -7.26
C GLY A 184 24.76 0.90 -7.58
N TRP A 185 24.38 0.99 -8.86
CA TRP A 185 23.03 0.65 -9.30
C TRP A 185 22.80 -0.86 -9.30
N GLU A 186 21.72 -1.28 -8.66
CA GLU A 186 21.14 -2.62 -8.75
C GLU A 186 19.74 -2.51 -9.34
N HIS A 187 19.38 -3.41 -10.24
CA HIS A 187 18.03 -3.46 -10.83
C HIS A 187 17.50 -4.88 -10.88
N ASP A 188 16.18 -4.99 -10.89
CA ASP A 188 15.41 -6.23 -11.02
C ASP A 188 14.34 -6.06 -12.11
N ILE A 189 14.83 -5.60 -13.25
CA ILE A 189 14.05 -5.42 -14.46
C ILE A 189 14.59 -6.46 -15.42
N ASN A 190 13.87 -7.57 -15.62
CA ASN A 190 14.30 -8.65 -16.50
C ASN A 190 13.31 -8.88 -17.64
N THR A 191 13.83 -9.35 -18.77
CA THR A 191 12.96 -9.79 -19.87
C THR A 191 12.08 -10.95 -19.43
N SER A 192 10.84 -10.99 -19.93
CA SER A 192 9.78 -11.94 -19.57
C SER A 192 9.10 -11.70 -18.21
N ASP A 193 9.53 -10.70 -17.43
CA ASP A 193 8.81 -10.31 -16.22
C ASP A 193 7.48 -9.65 -16.58
N SER A 194 6.46 -9.89 -15.75
CA SER A 194 5.14 -9.28 -15.87
C SER A 194 4.99 -8.18 -14.83
N ILE A 195 4.81 -6.95 -15.26
CA ILE A 195 4.75 -5.77 -14.39
C ILE A 195 3.42 -5.03 -14.53
N VAL A 196 3.09 -4.23 -13.52
CA VAL A 196 1.84 -3.46 -13.52
C VAL A 196 1.87 -2.27 -14.48
N ASP A 197 2.94 -1.49 -14.47
CA ASP A 197 3.12 -0.37 -15.40
C ASP A 197 4.62 -0.02 -15.55
N PRO A 198 5.21 -0.11 -16.75
CA PRO A 198 6.61 0.26 -17.00
C PRO A 198 6.93 1.73 -16.70
N ASP A 199 5.95 2.64 -16.72
CA ASP A 199 6.19 4.06 -16.40
C ASP A 199 6.50 4.28 -14.91
N LEU A 200 6.38 3.24 -14.09
CA LEU A 200 6.70 3.26 -12.67
C LEU A 200 8.20 3.08 -12.38
N PHE A 201 9.00 2.61 -13.34
CA PHE A 201 10.44 2.39 -13.11
C PHE A 201 11.20 3.68 -12.81
N PHE A 202 12.21 3.55 -11.94
CA PHE A 202 13.06 4.63 -11.42
C PHE A 202 12.30 5.68 -10.62
N ARG A 203 11.25 5.26 -9.91
CA ARG A 203 10.40 6.15 -9.12
C ARG A 203 10.34 5.74 -7.67
N ILE A 204 10.42 6.74 -6.80
CA ILE A 204 10.42 6.58 -5.36
C ILE A 204 9.00 6.27 -4.87
N VAL A 205 8.90 5.34 -3.93
CA VAL A 205 7.63 4.90 -3.33
C VAL A 205 7.56 5.35 -1.88
N LEU A 206 6.48 6.06 -1.55
CA LEU A 206 6.19 6.47 -0.19
C LEU A 206 4.77 6.05 0.23
N GLY A 207 4.56 5.90 1.52
CA GLY A 207 3.29 5.49 2.09
C GLY A 207 2.38 6.64 2.52
N PHE A 208 1.07 6.50 2.32
CA PHE A 208 0.07 7.37 2.95
C PHE A 208 -0.14 6.98 4.42
N GLY A 209 0.70 7.52 5.31
CA GLY A 209 0.55 7.33 6.76
C GLY A 209 -0.58 8.17 7.36
N LYS A 210 -0.99 7.86 8.60
CA LYS A 210 -1.98 8.63 9.39
C LYS A 210 -1.60 10.11 9.57
N ASP A 211 -0.30 10.40 9.54
CA ASP A 211 0.26 11.74 9.74
C ASP A 211 0.34 12.54 8.43
N ASN A 212 -0.13 11.96 7.32
CA ASN A 212 -0.15 12.63 6.03
C ASN A 212 -1.03 13.88 6.06
N GLU A 213 -0.56 14.94 5.44
CA GLU A 213 -1.20 16.26 5.45
C GLU A 213 -2.63 16.26 4.86
N LEU A 214 -2.91 15.39 3.89
CA LEU A 214 -4.27 15.27 3.33
C LEU A 214 -5.26 14.68 4.34
N ILE A 215 -4.78 13.80 5.23
CA ILE A 215 -5.58 13.19 6.29
C ILE A 215 -5.71 14.18 7.45
N THR A 216 -4.61 14.78 7.92
CA THR A 216 -4.63 15.70 9.07
C THR A 216 -5.40 16.98 8.77
N SER A 217 -5.39 17.45 7.52
CA SER A 217 -6.20 18.59 7.08
C SER A 217 -7.68 18.27 6.82
N GLY A 218 -8.07 16.99 6.92
CA GLY A 218 -9.45 16.53 6.70
C GLY A 218 -9.91 16.53 5.24
N GLN A 219 -8.99 16.67 4.28
CA GLN A 219 -9.29 16.55 2.85
C GLN A 219 -9.59 15.09 2.46
N LEU A 220 -9.01 14.14 3.18
CA LEU A 220 -9.34 12.73 3.15
C LEU A 220 -10.03 12.32 4.46
N GLN A 221 -11.17 11.66 4.36
CA GLN A 221 -11.89 11.13 5.53
C GLN A 221 -11.45 9.68 5.78
N GLY A 222 -10.91 9.42 6.98
CA GLY A 222 -10.45 8.08 7.39
C GLY A 222 -8.95 7.87 7.21
N SER A 223 -8.46 6.74 7.70
CA SER A 223 -7.08 6.31 7.47
C SER A 223 -6.93 5.88 6.01
N ALA A 224 -5.79 6.15 5.37
CA ALA A 224 -5.50 5.73 3.99
C ALA A 224 -5.17 4.23 3.92
N VAL A 225 -6.02 3.42 4.53
CA VAL A 225 -5.90 1.98 4.71
C VAL A 225 -6.82 1.29 3.72
N SER A 226 -6.30 0.26 3.06
CA SER A 226 -7.11 -0.57 2.17
C SER A 226 -8.08 -1.45 2.98
N PRO A 227 -9.37 -1.56 2.61
CA PRO A 227 -10.28 -2.54 3.19
C PRO A 227 -9.83 -3.99 3.02
N ARG A 228 -8.94 -4.30 2.07
CA ARG A 228 -8.49 -5.68 1.80
C ARG A 228 -7.47 -6.20 2.82
N GLY A 229 -6.56 -5.37 3.32
CA GLY A 229 -5.63 -5.81 4.37
C GLY A 229 -6.19 -5.65 5.79
N GLY A 230 -7.44 -5.22 5.95
CA GLY A 230 -8.11 -5.18 7.25
C GLY A 230 -8.38 -6.60 7.77
N ASN A 231 -7.69 -7.00 8.84
CA ASN A 231 -7.65 -8.38 9.39
C ASN A 231 -6.89 -9.40 8.53
N ASN A 232 -5.75 -9.02 7.94
CA ASN A 232 -4.82 -10.01 7.40
C ASN A 232 -3.93 -10.61 8.52
N ASP A 233 -3.75 -11.93 8.49
CA ASP A 233 -2.83 -12.67 9.36
C ASP A 233 -1.44 -12.87 8.74
N ASN A 234 -1.21 -12.44 7.50
CA ASN A 234 0.06 -12.59 6.78
C ASN A 234 0.90 -11.31 6.78
N TYR A 235 0.31 -10.12 6.63
CA TYR A 235 1.08 -8.88 6.56
C TYR A 235 0.48 -7.73 7.36
N ILE A 236 1.33 -6.76 7.72
CA ILE A 236 0.96 -5.63 8.58
C ILE A 236 0.70 -4.34 7.80
N TYR A 237 1.56 -3.99 6.84
CA TYR A 237 1.46 -2.70 6.16
C TYR A 237 0.31 -2.69 5.15
N ASN A 238 -0.69 -1.85 5.40
CA ASN A 238 -1.95 -1.85 4.64
C ASN A 238 -2.37 -0.44 4.18
N ASN A 239 -1.43 0.50 4.14
CA ASN A 239 -1.72 1.85 3.64
C ASN A 239 -1.45 1.94 2.15
N TYR A 240 -2.23 2.76 1.44
CA TYR A 240 -1.95 3.04 0.02
C TYR A 240 -0.56 3.65 -0.16
N LEU A 241 0.01 3.42 -1.33
CA LEU A 241 1.31 3.91 -1.75
C LEU A 241 1.15 5.08 -2.71
N LEU A 242 2.04 6.05 -2.61
CA LEU A 242 2.24 7.13 -3.56
C LEU A 242 3.59 6.88 -4.25
N VAL A 243 3.54 6.64 -5.55
CA VAL A 243 4.72 6.60 -6.39
C VAL A 243 4.98 8.01 -6.90
N LEU A 244 6.06 8.61 -6.45
CA LEU A 244 6.50 9.94 -6.85
C LEU A 244 6.84 9.97 -8.34
N PRO A 245 6.73 11.10 -9.05
CA PRO A 245 7.23 11.19 -10.43
C PRO A 245 8.73 10.91 -10.47
N ARG A 246 9.21 10.42 -11.61
CA ARG A 246 10.65 10.24 -11.85
C ARG A 246 11.36 11.59 -11.75
N LEU A 247 12.32 11.68 -10.84
CA LEU A 247 13.03 12.91 -10.57
C LEU A 247 14.01 13.24 -11.70
N ALA A 248 14.22 14.53 -11.95
CA ALA A 248 15.24 14.96 -12.88
C ALA A 248 16.65 14.61 -12.37
N ALA A 249 16.87 14.66 -11.07
CA ALA A 249 18.14 14.28 -10.45
C ALA A 249 18.44 12.78 -10.57
N THR A 250 17.43 11.91 -10.54
CA THR A 250 17.62 10.46 -10.75
C THR A 250 18.05 10.17 -12.19
N VAL A 251 17.43 10.84 -13.16
CA VAL A 251 17.71 10.66 -14.58
C VAL A 251 19.05 11.28 -14.98
N ASN A 252 19.31 12.50 -14.54
CA ASN A 252 20.54 13.24 -14.84
C ASN A 252 21.61 12.99 -13.79
N GLY A 253 21.66 11.78 -13.21
CA GLY A 253 22.58 11.44 -12.13
C GLY A 253 24.00 11.85 -12.48
N GLU A 254 24.66 12.60 -11.61
CA GLU A 254 26.06 12.99 -11.83
C GLU A 254 27.01 11.83 -11.52
N TYR A 255 28.13 11.78 -12.26
CA TYR A 255 29.21 10.80 -12.07
C TYR A 255 28.73 9.33 -12.24
N ASP A 256 29.02 8.46 -11.28
CA ASP A 256 28.73 7.02 -11.35
C ASP A 256 27.25 6.69 -11.02
N ARG A 257 26.34 7.68 -11.13
CA ARG A 257 24.91 7.54 -10.82
C ARG A 257 24.00 7.62 -12.04
N GLU A 258 24.54 7.53 -13.26
CA GLU A 258 23.75 7.37 -14.48
C GLU A 258 22.87 6.11 -14.39
N ILE A 259 21.62 6.21 -14.86
CA ILE A 259 20.66 5.09 -14.78
C ILE A 259 21.15 3.90 -15.64
N PRO A 260 21.01 2.65 -15.16
CA PRO A 260 21.52 1.47 -15.86
C PRO A 260 20.66 1.04 -17.06
N ILE A 261 19.44 1.56 -17.19
CA ILE A 261 18.49 1.18 -18.24
C ILE A 261 17.88 2.46 -18.82
N PHE A 262 17.98 2.61 -20.13
CA PHE A 262 17.49 3.78 -20.87
C PHE A 262 16.07 3.60 -21.38
N SER A 263 15.72 2.39 -21.83
CA SER A 263 14.37 2.12 -22.33
C SER A 263 13.95 0.67 -22.13
N VAL A 264 12.63 0.46 -22.07
CA VAL A 264 12.02 -0.87 -22.01
C VAL A 264 10.93 -1.00 -23.06
N ASP A 265 10.97 -2.11 -23.80
CA ASP A 265 9.93 -2.49 -24.75
C ASP A 265 8.99 -3.47 -24.08
N VAL A 266 7.72 -3.12 -23.98
CA VAL A 266 6.71 -3.96 -23.35
C VAL A 266 5.55 -4.30 -24.28
N SER A 267 4.93 -5.44 -24.04
CA SER A 267 3.67 -5.84 -24.69
C SER A 267 2.64 -6.30 -23.67
N ASN A 268 1.35 -6.20 -23.97
CA ASN A 268 0.31 -6.72 -23.09
C ASN A 268 -0.56 -7.80 -23.76
N GLU A 269 -1.40 -8.45 -22.96
CA GLU A 269 -2.30 -9.52 -23.43
C GLU A 269 -3.31 -9.08 -24.51
N ASN A 270 -3.56 -7.77 -24.63
CA ASN A 270 -4.43 -7.18 -25.65
C ASN A 270 -3.69 -6.93 -26.98
N GLY A 271 -2.39 -7.21 -27.06
CA GLY A 271 -1.55 -7.00 -28.23
C GLY A 271 -1.05 -5.56 -28.39
N GLU A 272 -1.19 -4.72 -27.36
CA GLU A 272 -0.60 -3.38 -27.34
C GLU A 272 0.90 -3.50 -27.08
N VAL A 273 1.69 -2.67 -27.76
CA VAL A 273 3.15 -2.59 -27.59
C VAL A 273 3.50 -1.15 -27.25
N LYS A 274 4.38 -0.96 -26.29
CA LYS A 274 4.83 0.35 -25.82
C LYS A 274 6.35 0.33 -25.62
N VAL A 275 7.01 1.39 -26.06
CA VAL A 275 8.40 1.68 -25.71
C VAL A 275 8.36 2.77 -24.65
N VAL A 276 9.00 2.53 -23.51
CA VAL A 276 9.05 3.48 -22.40
C VAL A 276 10.48 3.95 -22.21
N SER A 277 10.70 5.25 -22.40
CA SER A 277 11.98 5.89 -22.06
C SER A 277 12.04 6.16 -20.56
N LEU A 278 13.15 5.72 -19.96
CA LEU A 278 13.48 5.92 -18.55
C LEU A 278 14.39 7.13 -18.35
N GLU A 279 14.92 7.69 -19.44
CA GLU A 279 15.75 8.91 -19.48
C GLU A 279 14.94 10.22 -19.42
N GLU A 280 13.62 10.14 -19.27
CA GLU A 280 12.77 11.33 -19.19
C GLU A 280 12.27 11.55 -17.76
N ALA A 281 12.61 12.73 -17.21
CA ALA A 281 12.05 13.19 -15.95
C ALA A 281 10.55 13.47 -16.08
N GLN A 282 9.80 13.23 -15.01
CA GLN A 282 8.35 13.41 -15.01
C GLN A 282 7.94 14.65 -14.20
N PRO A 283 6.90 15.38 -14.63
CA PRO A 283 6.45 16.56 -13.90
C PRO A 283 5.80 16.17 -12.56
N SER A 284 5.74 17.12 -11.63
CA SER A 284 5.28 16.90 -10.24
C SER A 284 3.87 16.31 -10.09
N HIS A 285 3.01 16.48 -11.09
CA HIS A 285 1.64 15.95 -11.12
C HIS A 285 1.55 14.51 -11.63
N ASN A 286 2.62 13.95 -12.20
CA ASN A 286 2.64 12.59 -12.76
C ASN A 286 2.98 11.54 -11.69
N PHE A 287 2.29 11.61 -10.56
CA PHE A 287 2.38 10.59 -9.50
C PHE A 287 1.36 9.47 -9.74
N ALA A 288 1.60 8.30 -9.18
CA ALA A 288 0.64 7.19 -9.20
C ALA A 288 0.24 6.79 -7.77
N VAL A 289 -1.01 6.36 -7.59
CA VAL A 289 -1.47 5.77 -6.33
C VAL A 289 -1.62 4.28 -6.54
N VAL A 290 -1.04 3.49 -5.64
CA VAL A 290 -1.03 2.03 -5.71
C VAL A 290 -1.60 1.46 -4.42
N SER A 291 -2.30 0.33 -4.51
CA SER A 291 -2.72 -0.44 -3.34
C SER A 291 -1.52 -1.07 -2.62
N PRO A 292 -1.69 -1.48 -1.34
CA PRO A 292 -0.66 -2.23 -0.61
C PRO A 292 -0.21 -3.52 -1.32
N GLU A 293 -1.07 -4.10 -2.15
CA GLU A 293 -0.81 -5.30 -2.96
C GLU A 293 -0.29 -4.98 -4.37
N GLY A 294 0.08 -3.73 -4.66
CA GLY A 294 0.68 -3.34 -5.93
C GLY A 294 -0.33 -3.09 -7.07
N VAL A 295 -1.63 -3.00 -6.78
CA VAL A 295 -2.66 -2.74 -7.81
C VAL A 295 -2.80 -1.24 -8.09
N ILE A 296 -2.83 -0.85 -9.36
CA ILE A 296 -3.12 0.53 -9.80
C ILE A 296 -4.60 0.72 -10.18
N TYR A 297 -5.06 1.97 -10.14
CA TYR A 297 -6.35 2.39 -10.67
C TYR A 297 -6.21 3.36 -11.86
N PRO A 298 -6.95 3.17 -12.96
CA PRO A 298 -7.80 2.00 -13.25
C PRO A 298 -6.95 0.74 -13.39
N LYS A 299 -7.53 -0.43 -13.09
CA LYS A 299 -6.81 -1.70 -13.23
C LYS A 299 -6.36 -1.88 -14.68
N ALA A 300 -5.05 -1.86 -14.90
CA ALA A 300 -4.44 -2.13 -16.18
C ALA A 300 -4.19 -3.64 -16.36
N ALA A 301 -4.06 -4.06 -17.62
CA ALA A 301 -3.47 -5.35 -17.94
C ALA A 301 -1.98 -5.33 -17.54
N LEU A 302 -1.44 -6.49 -17.17
CA LEU A 302 -0.01 -6.62 -16.93
C LEU A 302 0.75 -6.47 -18.26
N TRP A 303 1.93 -5.87 -18.16
CA TRP A 303 2.87 -5.67 -19.25
C TRP A 303 4.00 -6.69 -19.15
N LEU A 304 4.27 -7.40 -20.24
CA LEU A 304 5.41 -8.28 -20.39
C LEU A 304 6.59 -7.49 -20.94
N ILE A 305 7.75 -7.59 -20.29
CA ILE A 305 8.99 -6.97 -20.78
C ILE A 305 9.57 -7.82 -21.90
N ASN A 306 9.63 -7.28 -23.12
CA ASN A 306 10.16 -7.99 -24.29
C ASN A 306 11.67 -7.77 -24.45
N SER A 307 12.13 -6.53 -24.29
CA SER A 307 13.53 -6.12 -24.41
C SER A 307 13.83 -4.92 -23.52
N ILE A 308 15.12 -4.78 -23.20
CA ILE A 308 15.67 -3.76 -22.32
C ILE A 308 16.86 -3.16 -23.06
N GLU A 309 16.94 -1.83 -23.08
CA GLU A 309 18.10 -1.08 -23.55
C GLU A 309 18.92 -0.64 -22.34
N GLU A 310 20.08 -1.26 -22.13
CA GLU A 310 21.01 -0.95 -21.06
C GLU A 310 21.89 0.26 -21.41
N GLY A 311 22.33 0.97 -20.36
CA GLY A 311 23.19 2.16 -20.46
C GLY A 311 24.69 1.90 -20.50
#